data_AF-A0A8H6HZ09-F1
#
_entry.id   AF-A0A8H6HZ09-F1
#
_cell.length_a   1.000
_cell.length_b   1.000
_cell.length_c   1.000
_cell.angle_alpha   90.00
_cell.angle_beta   90.00
_cell.angle_gamma   90.00
#
_symmetry.space_group_name_H-M   'P 1'
#
loop_
_entity.id
_entity.type
_entity.pdbx_description
1 polymer ?
#
loop_
_entity_poly.entity_id
_entity_poly.type
_entity_poly.pdbx_seq_one_letter_code
_entity_poly.pdbx_strand_id
1 'polypeptide(L)'
;MPPKAQKEPAVRRITPSVRSVLYALAFGWLFLLTGSELGLVSQQLHRGGNNYANYGSKQYKHALGLLLFSCLSSLLVILSHPWLSVPFVSVCSFVLAVFFGTGAGIVWQDTGHFFKGTGCRPPDQIPPNWRRFADQCRIIVSIQAMAWALWGLYILLFVGTLIHKLKITTRPTPEGFYHNKV
;
A
#
# COMPACT_ATOMS: atom_id res chain seq x y z
N MET A 1 13.60 -57.24 10.97
CA MET A 1 13.24 -55.96 10.30
C MET A 1 14.13 -54.87 10.87
N PRO A 2 15.01 -54.24 10.08
CA PRO A 2 15.80 -53.12 10.56
C PRO A 2 14.90 -51.88 10.79
N PRO A 3 15.16 -51.08 11.85
CA PRO A 3 14.41 -49.86 12.13
C PRO A 3 14.64 -48.82 11.02
N LYS A 4 13.55 -48.19 10.55
CA LYS A 4 13.62 -47.11 9.55
C LYS A 4 14.34 -45.91 10.16
N ALA A 5 15.49 -45.54 9.61
CA ALA A 5 16.21 -44.33 9.98
C ALA A 5 15.28 -43.11 9.85
N GLN A 6 14.98 -42.46 10.97
CA GLN A 6 14.28 -41.19 10.99
C GLN A 6 15.20 -40.14 10.36
N LYS A 7 14.83 -39.64 9.17
CA LYS A 7 15.50 -38.49 8.58
C LYS A 7 15.28 -37.28 9.49
N GLU A 8 16.35 -36.84 10.14
CA GLU A 8 16.41 -35.55 10.84
C GLU A 8 15.83 -34.45 9.93
N PRO A 9 14.92 -33.59 10.42
CA PRO A 9 14.36 -32.53 9.61
C PRO A 9 15.50 -31.60 9.21
N ALA A 10 15.89 -31.64 7.93
CA ALA A 10 16.94 -30.81 7.39
C ALA A 10 16.67 -29.35 7.77
N VAL A 11 17.57 -28.78 8.59
CA VAL A 11 17.53 -27.38 8.98
C VAL A 11 17.57 -26.55 7.69
N ARG A 12 16.43 -26.02 7.27
CA ARG A 12 16.32 -25.20 6.06
C ARG A 12 17.09 -23.91 6.31
N ARG A 13 18.35 -23.85 5.88
CA ARG A 13 19.11 -22.60 5.82
C ARG A 13 18.30 -21.62 4.97
N ILE A 14 17.95 -20.48 5.58
CA ILE A 14 17.40 -19.33 4.88
C ILE A 14 18.50 -18.87 3.91
N THR A 15 18.40 -19.31 2.66
CA THR A 15 19.26 -18.81 1.59
C THR A 15 18.60 -17.55 1.06
N PRO A 16 19.24 -16.37 1.20
CA PRO A 16 18.69 -15.14 0.69
C PRO A 16 18.65 -15.22 -0.84
N SER A 17 17.49 -15.54 -1.38
CA SER A 17 17.20 -15.38 -2.81
C SER A 17 16.75 -13.94 -3.06
N VAL A 18 16.99 -13.42 -4.27
CA VAL A 18 16.49 -12.10 -4.71
C VAL A 18 15.01 -11.94 -4.40
N ARG A 19 14.24 -13.02 -4.60
CA ARG A 19 12.81 -13.08 -4.29
C ARG A 19 12.51 -12.90 -2.80
N SER A 20 13.30 -13.51 -1.92
CA SER A 20 13.15 -13.36 -0.46
C SER A 20 13.42 -11.92 -0.02
N VAL A 21 14.46 -11.29 -0.58
CA VAL A 21 14.82 -9.89 -0.29
C VAL A 21 13.74 -8.93 -0.78
N LEU A 22 13.26 -9.07 -2.03
CA LEU A 22 12.18 -8.24 -2.57
C LEU A 22 10.88 -8.40 -1.76
N TYR A 23 10.58 -9.61 -1.29
CA TYR A 23 9.42 -9.86 -0.45
C TYR A 23 9.55 -9.18 0.92
N ALA A 24 10.70 -9.32 1.58
CA ALA A 24 10.97 -8.66 2.86
C ALA A 24 10.90 -7.13 2.75
N LEU A 25 11.47 -6.57 1.67
CA LEU A 25 11.37 -5.14 1.37
C LEU A 25 9.91 -4.73 1.15
N ALA A 26 9.16 -5.45 0.31
CA ALA A 26 7.77 -5.10 0.02
C ALA A 26 6.90 -5.04 1.29
N PHE A 27 6.99 -6.05 2.16
CA PHE A 27 6.25 -6.06 3.42
C PHE A 27 6.77 -5.04 4.44
N GLY A 28 8.08 -4.77 4.47
CA GLY A 28 8.66 -3.71 5.29
C GLY A 28 8.17 -2.32 4.87
N TRP A 29 8.18 -2.02 3.58
CA TRP A 29 7.65 -0.77 3.03
C TRP A 29 6.15 -0.63 3.28
N LEU A 30 5.37 -1.69 3.06
CA LEU A 30 3.94 -1.69 3.37
C LEU A 30 3.70 -1.36 4.86
N PHE A 31 4.42 -1.99 5.77
CA PHE A 31 4.27 -1.72 7.20
C PHE A 31 4.59 -0.26 7.57
N LEU A 32 5.72 0.26 7.09
CA LEU A 32 6.16 1.62 7.41
C LEU A 32 5.23 2.69 6.81
N LEU A 33 4.80 2.50 5.57
CA LEU A 33 3.91 3.45 4.89
C LEU A 33 2.50 3.39 5.47
N THR A 34 1.96 2.20 5.76
CA THR A 34 0.66 2.06 6.42
C THR A 34 0.69 2.67 7.82
N GLY A 35 1.76 2.46 8.59
CA GLY A 35 1.91 3.08 9.91
C GLY A 35 1.97 4.61 9.83
N SER A 36 2.69 5.14 8.83
CA SER A 36 2.78 6.59 8.58
C SER A 36 1.43 7.18 8.18
N GLU A 37 0.72 6.54 7.26
CA GLU A 37 -0.62 6.95 6.82
C GLU A 37 -1.64 6.89 7.96
N LEU A 38 -1.60 5.83 8.77
CA LEU A 38 -2.45 5.71 9.96
C LEU A 38 -2.23 6.89 10.92
N GLY A 39 -0.99 7.30 11.15
CA GLY A 39 -0.67 8.46 11.99
C GLY A 39 -1.25 9.76 11.44
N LEU A 40 -1.05 10.03 10.15
CA LEU A 40 -1.54 11.25 9.49
C LEU A 40 -3.07 11.33 9.47
N VAL A 41 -3.73 10.23 9.08
CA VAL A 41 -5.20 10.15 9.03
C VAL A 41 -5.81 10.24 10.42
N SER A 42 -5.21 9.57 11.41
CA SER A 42 -5.64 9.63 12.82
C SER A 42 -5.54 11.06 13.37
N GLN A 43 -4.44 11.76 13.10
CA GLN A 43 -4.27 13.16 13.50
C GLN A 43 -5.38 14.06 12.93
N GLN A 44 -5.74 13.89 11.65
CA GLN A 44 -6.79 14.66 11.01
C GLN A 44 -8.18 14.36 11.59
N LEU A 45 -8.49 13.08 11.84
CA LEU A 45 -9.76 12.67 12.44
C LEU A 45 -9.90 13.13 13.90
N HIS A 46 -8.83 13.08 14.69
CA HIS A 46 -8.83 13.60 16.06
C HIS A 46 -9.00 15.12 16.10
N ARG A 47 -8.35 15.87 15.19
CA ARG A 47 -8.53 17.33 15.08
C ARG A 47 -9.94 17.72 14.63
N GLY A 48 -10.49 16.98 13.65
CA GLY A 48 -11.83 17.25 13.12
C GLY A 48 -12.97 16.79 14.03
N GLY A 49 -12.73 15.78 14.88
CA GLY A 49 -13.77 15.17 15.71
C GLY A 49 -14.91 14.58 14.86
N ASN A 50 -16.09 14.42 15.47
CA ASN A 50 -17.22 13.80 14.78
C ASN A 50 -18.08 14.78 13.96
N ASN A 51 -17.89 16.10 14.09
CA ASN A 51 -18.74 17.06 13.40
C ASN A 51 -18.30 17.22 11.93
N TYR A 52 -19.23 17.08 10.98
CA TYR A 52 -18.97 17.26 9.55
C TYR A 52 -18.55 18.70 9.20
N ALA A 53 -18.99 19.69 9.97
CA ALA A 53 -18.61 21.09 9.77
C ALA A 53 -17.11 21.33 9.98
N ASN A 54 -16.41 20.41 10.65
CA ASN A 54 -14.97 20.49 10.91
C ASN A 54 -14.10 19.97 9.77
N TYR A 55 -14.71 19.44 8.69
CA TYR A 55 -14.01 18.95 7.49
C TYR A 55 -14.26 19.87 6.30
N GLY A 56 -13.32 19.95 5.35
CA GLY A 56 -13.48 20.77 4.15
C GLY A 56 -14.69 20.35 3.31
N SER A 57 -14.99 19.05 3.28
CA SER A 57 -16.20 18.51 2.68
C SER A 57 -16.65 17.24 3.43
N LYS A 58 -17.90 16.81 3.19
CA LYS A 58 -18.37 15.50 3.68
C LYS A 58 -17.60 14.34 3.04
N GLN A 59 -17.24 14.49 1.76
CA GLN A 59 -16.49 13.49 1.00
C GLN A 59 -15.11 13.26 1.62
N TYR A 60 -14.42 14.34 2.01
CA TYR A 60 -13.13 14.25 2.67
C TYR A 60 -13.18 13.49 4.01
N LYS A 61 -14.20 13.74 4.85
CA LYS A 61 -14.37 12.97 6.10
C LYS A 61 -14.53 11.48 5.82
N HIS A 62 -15.35 11.12 4.83
CA HIS A 62 -15.54 9.71 4.45
C HIS A 62 -14.29 9.10 3.84
N ALA A 63 -13.52 9.85 3.05
CA ALA A 63 -12.25 9.40 2.52
C ALA A 63 -11.23 9.12 3.63
N LEU A 64 -11.12 10.01 4.63
CA LEU A 64 -10.29 9.76 5.82
C LEU A 64 -10.76 8.51 6.59
N GLY A 65 -12.06 8.30 6.73
CA GLY A 65 -12.60 7.09 7.35
C GLY A 65 -12.26 5.82 6.57
N LEU A 66 -12.36 5.86 5.24
CA LEU A 66 -11.98 4.76 4.36
C LEU A 66 -10.48 4.46 4.47
N LEU A 67 -9.62 5.49 4.45
CA LEU A 67 -8.17 5.33 4.60
C LEU A 67 -7.82 4.77 5.98
N LEU A 68 -8.47 5.23 7.06
CA LEU A 68 -8.29 4.68 8.39
C LEU A 68 -8.61 3.18 8.43
N PHE A 69 -9.78 2.80 7.90
CA PHE A 69 -10.18 1.39 7.83
C PHE A 69 -9.19 0.56 6.98
N SER A 70 -8.72 1.13 5.88
CA SER A 70 -7.73 0.49 5.00
C SER A 70 -6.41 0.28 5.71
N CYS A 71 -5.94 1.25 6.49
CA CYS A 71 -4.72 1.12 7.28
C CYS A 71 -4.83 0.04 8.36
N LEU A 72 -5.95 0.00 9.10
CA LEU A 72 -6.17 -1.03 10.11
C LEU A 72 -6.22 -2.43 9.49
N SER A 73 -6.96 -2.57 8.38
CA SER A 73 -7.07 -3.82 7.64
C SER A 73 -5.74 -4.24 7.03
N SER A 74 -4.97 -3.28 6.50
CA SER A 74 -3.62 -3.47 5.98
C SER A 74 -2.67 -3.99 7.05
N LEU A 75 -2.64 -3.37 8.24
CA LEU A 75 -1.82 -3.83 9.35
C LEU A 75 -2.20 -5.24 9.81
N LEU A 76 -3.51 -5.55 9.88
CA LEU A 76 -3.97 -6.90 10.21
C LEU A 76 -3.46 -7.93 9.18
N VAL A 77 -3.56 -7.63 7.89
CA VAL A 77 -3.07 -8.51 6.81
C VAL A 77 -1.55 -8.64 6.85
N ILE A 78 -0.81 -7.55 7.07
CA ILE A 78 0.65 -7.55 7.16
C ILE A 78 1.13 -8.35 8.37
N LEU A 79 0.49 -8.21 9.53
CA LEU A 79 0.86 -8.99 10.72
C LEU A 79 0.51 -10.46 10.55
N SER A 80 -0.65 -10.78 9.98
CA SER A 80 -1.09 -12.17 9.79
C SER A 80 -0.46 -12.87 8.57
N HIS A 81 0.25 -12.14 7.69
CA HIS A 81 0.78 -12.67 6.43
C HIS A 81 1.58 -13.98 6.52
N PRO A 82 2.37 -14.27 7.60
CA PRO A 82 3.13 -15.52 7.67
C PRO A 82 2.25 -16.76 7.79
N TRP A 83 1.03 -16.60 8.31
CA TRP A 83 0.06 -17.68 8.50
C TRP A 83 -0.99 -17.75 7.38
N LEU A 84 -1.02 -16.76 6.48
CA LEU A 84 -2.00 -16.69 5.42
C LEU A 84 -1.55 -17.45 4.17
N SER A 85 -2.51 -18.08 3.51
CA SER A 85 -2.27 -18.68 2.21
C SER A 85 -2.06 -17.59 1.14
N VAL A 86 -1.15 -17.84 0.19
CA VAL A 86 -0.86 -16.89 -0.90
C VAL A 86 -2.11 -16.42 -1.69
N PRO A 87 -3.12 -17.28 -2.00
CA PRO A 87 -4.34 -16.80 -2.66
C PRO A 87 -5.12 -15.80 -1.81
N PHE A 88 -5.17 -16.01 -0.50
CA PHE A 88 -5.84 -15.10 0.42
C PHE A 88 -5.12 -13.74 0.47
N VAL A 89 -3.78 -13.75 0.53
CA VAL A 89 -2.97 -12.52 0.43
C VAL A 89 -3.23 -11.78 -0.87
N SER A 90 -3.40 -12.49 -1.99
CA SER A 90 -3.75 -11.90 -3.29
C SER A 90 -5.12 -11.23 -3.30
N VAL A 91 -6.14 -11.84 -2.69
CA VAL A 91 -7.48 -11.23 -2.60
C VAL A 91 -7.44 -10.00 -1.70
N CYS A 92 -6.80 -10.11 -0.53
CA CYS A 92 -6.65 -8.99 0.39
C CYS A 92 -5.86 -7.83 -0.24
N SER A 93 -4.79 -8.11 -0.98
CA SER A 93 -4.00 -7.06 -1.64
C SER A 93 -4.81 -6.32 -2.71
N PHE A 94 -5.65 -7.03 -3.47
CA PHE A 94 -6.57 -6.38 -4.41
C PHE A 94 -7.60 -5.48 -3.71
N VAL A 95 -8.26 -5.99 -2.67
CA VAL A 95 -9.25 -5.20 -1.92
C VAL A 95 -8.62 -3.95 -1.30
N LEU A 96 -7.45 -4.10 -0.68
CA LEU A 96 -6.71 -2.98 -0.09
C LEU A 96 -6.23 -1.98 -1.16
N ALA A 97 -5.78 -2.45 -2.32
CA ALA A 97 -5.47 -1.57 -3.45
C ALA A 97 -6.70 -0.74 -3.84
N VAL A 98 -7.87 -1.36 -4.00
CA VAL A 98 -9.10 -0.63 -4.36
C VAL A 98 -9.42 0.43 -3.30
N PHE A 99 -9.30 0.12 -2.02
CA PHE A 99 -9.64 1.08 -0.96
C PHE A 99 -8.64 2.24 -0.87
N PHE A 100 -7.33 1.96 -0.90
CA PHE A 100 -6.30 3.01 -0.92
C PHE A 100 -6.41 3.87 -2.18
N GLY A 101 -6.62 3.26 -3.35
CA GLY A 101 -6.79 3.97 -4.61
C GLY A 101 -8.05 4.86 -4.62
N THR A 102 -9.17 4.35 -4.08
CA THR A 102 -10.41 5.13 -3.96
C THR A 102 -10.24 6.29 -2.98
N GLY A 103 -9.63 6.05 -1.81
CA GLY A 103 -9.33 7.09 -0.84
C GLY A 103 -8.42 8.18 -1.43
N ALA A 104 -7.34 7.78 -2.10
CA ALA A 104 -6.41 8.69 -2.77
C ALA A 104 -7.10 9.52 -3.87
N GLY A 105 -7.95 8.86 -4.67
CA GLY A 105 -8.70 9.49 -5.75
C GLY A 105 -9.69 10.54 -5.25
N ILE A 106 -10.44 10.24 -4.19
CA ILE A 106 -11.41 11.19 -3.59
C ILE A 106 -10.66 12.39 -2.99
N VAL A 107 -9.59 12.16 -2.23
CA VAL A 107 -8.79 13.25 -1.64
C VAL A 107 -8.20 14.13 -2.75
N TRP A 108 -7.68 13.53 -3.83
CA TRP A 108 -7.15 14.28 -4.97
C TRP A 108 -8.24 15.07 -5.70
N GLN A 109 -9.42 14.49 -5.92
CA GLN A 109 -10.52 15.19 -6.57
C GLN A 109 -10.98 16.40 -5.77
N ASP A 110 -11.03 16.28 -4.44
CA ASP A 110 -11.51 17.34 -3.55
C ASP A 110 -10.45 18.43 -3.31
N THR A 111 -9.15 18.08 -3.32
CA THR A 111 -8.07 19.00 -2.92
C THR A 111 -7.01 19.31 -3.97
N GLY A 112 -6.87 18.49 -5.02
CA GLY A 112 -5.76 18.53 -5.98
C GLY A 112 -5.68 19.79 -6.85
N HIS A 113 -6.75 20.60 -6.90
CA HIS A 113 -6.75 21.87 -7.60
C HIS A 113 -5.99 22.97 -6.84
N PHE A 114 -5.85 22.87 -5.51
CA PHE A 114 -5.27 23.91 -4.65
C PHE A 114 -4.20 23.42 -3.67
N PHE A 115 -4.18 22.13 -3.34
CA PHE A 115 -3.10 21.48 -2.59
C PHE A 115 -2.35 20.52 -3.50
N LYS A 116 -1.10 20.85 -3.82
CA LYS A 116 -0.23 20.05 -4.70
C LYS A 116 1.11 19.78 -4.04
N GLY A 117 1.76 18.68 -4.45
CA GLY A 117 3.13 18.36 -4.04
C GLY A 117 4.16 19.44 -4.41
N THR A 118 3.90 20.21 -5.47
CA THR A 118 4.77 21.30 -5.92
C THR A 118 4.54 22.62 -5.19
N GLY A 119 3.47 22.73 -4.39
CA GLY A 119 3.14 23.96 -3.68
C GLY A 119 1.68 24.04 -3.27
N CYS A 120 1.44 24.84 -2.23
CA CYS A 120 0.12 25.13 -1.70
C CYS A 120 -0.31 26.51 -2.17
N ARG A 121 -1.53 26.65 -2.68
CA ARG A 121 -2.06 27.97 -3.03
C ARG A 121 -2.21 28.86 -1.79
N PRO A 122 -2.11 30.19 -1.93
CA PRO A 122 -2.34 31.09 -0.82
C PRO A 122 -3.83 31.07 -0.39
N PRO A 123 -4.15 31.44 0.87
CA PRO A 123 -5.49 31.25 1.46
C PRO A 123 -6.64 31.94 0.71
N ASP A 124 -6.36 33.06 0.06
CA ASP A 124 -7.29 33.84 -0.76
C ASP A 124 -7.77 33.07 -2.00
N GLN A 125 -6.92 32.18 -2.54
CA GLN A 125 -7.21 31.36 -3.72
C GLN A 125 -7.80 29.98 -3.38
N ILE A 126 -8.00 29.68 -2.09
CA ILE A 126 -8.56 28.43 -1.60
C ILE A 126 -10.07 28.60 -1.34
N PRO A 127 -10.91 27.60 -1.68
CA PRO A 127 -12.33 27.61 -1.36
C PRO A 127 -12.61 27.87 0.13
N PRO A 128 -13.65 28.65 0.51
CA PRO A 128 -13.88 29.09 1.89
C PRO A 128 -13.92 27.96 2.93
N ASN A 129 -14.48 26.81 2.57
CA ASN A 129 -14.54 25.59 3.38
C ASN A 129 -13.16 24.96 3.65
N TRP A 130 -12.19 25.21 2.77
CA TRP A 130 -10.83 24.66 2.83
C TRP A 130 -9.78 25.62 3.37
N ARG A 131 -10.08 26.93 3.48
CA ARG A 131 -9.11 27.96 3.91
C ARG A 131 -8.47 27.69 5.26
N ARG A 132 -9.23 27.13 6.21
CA ARG A 132 -8.73 26.77 7.55
C ARG A 132 -7.68 25.65 7.56
N PHE A 133 -7.46 24.99 6.42
CA PHE A 133 -6.47 23.94 6.23
C PHE A 133 -5.27 24.42 5.41
N ALA A 134 -5.17 25.71 5.11
CA ALA A 134 -4.06 26.25 4.33
C ALA A 134 -2.70 25.99 5.00
N ASP A 135 -2.64 26.06 6.33
CA ASP A 135 -1.49 25.68 7.16
C ASP A 135 -1.20 24.17 7.13
N GLN A 136 -2.22 23.36 6.86
CA GLN A 136 -2.15 21.90 6.85
C GLN A 136 -1.98 21.27 5.47
N CYS A 137 -1.77 22.09 4.43
CA CYS A 137 -1.65 21.59 3.06
C CYS A 137 -0.59 20.46 2.94
N ARG A 138 0.56 20.59 3.62
CA ARG A 138 1.60 19.54 3.63
C ARG A 138 1.09 18.20 4.16
N ILE A 139 0.24 18.22 5.19
CA ILE A 139 -0.32 16.99 5.77
C ILE A 139 -1.29 16.34 4.79
N ILE A 140 -2.17 17.12 4.17
CA ILE A 140 -3.17 16.61 3.21
C ILE A 140 -2.48 16.01 1.99
N VAL A 141 -1.47 16.70 1.46
CA VAL A 141 -0.66 16.19 0.34
C VAL A 141 0.10 14.93 0.73
N SER A 142 0.64 14.85 1.95
CA SER A 142 1.30 13.64 2.44
C SER A 142 0.34 12.45 2.53
N ILE A 143 -0.87 12.65 3.07
CA ILE A 143 -1.92 11.62 3.10
C ILE A 143 -2.20 11.10 1.69
N GLN A 144 -2.40 12.02 0.75
CA GLN A 144 -2.65 11.65 -0.64
C GLN A 144 -1.48 10.87 -1.28
N ALA A 145 -0.24 11.32 -1.05
CA ALA A 145 0.95 10.67 -1.59
C ALA A 145 1.15 9.27 -1.01
N MET A 146 0.94 9.10 0.29
CA MET A 146 1.01 7.82 0.99
C MET A 146 -0.08 6.87 0.51
N ALA A 147 -1.31 7.34 0.34
CA ALA A 147 -2.41 6.54 -0.20
C ALA A 147 -2.12 6.05 -1.64
N TRP A 148 -1.57 6.91 -2.51
CA TRP A 148 -1.13 6.50 -3.86
C TRP A 148 0.04 5.50 -3.83
N ALA A 149 1.00 5.70 -2.93
CA ALA A 149 2.12 4.77 -2.76
C ALA A 149 1.65 3.38 -2.29
N LEU A 150 0.74 3.35 -1.30
CA LEU A 150 0.13 2.13 -0.79
C LEU A 150 -0.71 1.43 -1.86
N TRP A 151 -1.49 2.18 -2.64
CA TRP A 151 -2.18 1.64 -3.82
C TRP A 151 -1.20 0.94 -4.77
N GLY A 152 -0.12 1.62 -5.16
CA GLY A 152 0.88 1.07 -6.09
C GLY A 152 1.54 -0.19 -5.55
N LEU A 153 1.95 -0.18 -4.27
CA LEU A 153 2.55 -1.34 -3.63
C LEU A 153 1.58 -2.52 -3.52
N TYR A 154 0.31 -2.28 -3.20
CA TYR A 154 -0.69 -3.34 -3.14
C TYR A 154 -1.02 -3.93 -4.52
N ILE A 155 -1.03 -3.12 -5.58
CA ILE A 155 -1.14 -3.61 -6.96
C ILE A 155 0.07 -4.46 -7.35
N LEU A 156 1.29 -4.01 -7.03
CA LEU A 156 2.51 -4.78 -7.30
C LEU A 156 2.51 -6.11 -6.53
N LEU A 157 2.07 -6.10 -5.26
CA LEU A 157 1.93 -7.31 -4.47
C LEU A 157 0.89 -8.25 -5.08
N PHE A 158 -0.28 -7.74 -5.48
CA PHE A 158 -1.33 -8.49 -6.16
C PHE A 158 -0.82 -9.18 -7.42
N VAL A 159 -0.23 -8.42 -8.35
CA VAL A 159 0.33 -8.94 -9.60
C VAL A 159 1.45 -9.95 -9.31
N GLY A 160 2.34 -9.65 -8.37
CA GLY A 160 3.42 -10.57 -7.97
C GLY A 160 2.90 -11.90 -7.41
N THR A 161 1.85 -11.86 -6.58
CA THR A 161 1.21 -13.08 -6.06
C THR A 161 0.47 -13.87 -7.13
N LEU A 162 -0.15 -13.20 -8.10
CA LEU A 162 -0.80 -13.84 -9.24
C LEU A 162 0.20 -14.54 -10.16
N ILE A 163 1.27 -13.85 -10.56
CA ILE A 163 2.35 -14.43 -11.37
C ILE A 163 2.91 -15.68 -10.69
N HIS A 164 3.14 -15.61 -9.38
CA HIS A 164 3.63 -16.75 -8.61
C HIS A 164 2.64 -17.92 -8.61
N LYS A 165 1.34 -17.65 -8.46
CA LYS A 165 0.30 -18.69 -8.41
C LYS A 165 0.03 -19.33 -9.76
N LEU A 166 -0.02 -18.53 -10.81
CA LEU A 166 -0.23 -18.97 -12.18
C LEU A 166 1.04 -19.60 -12.79
N LYS A 167 2.16 -19.59 -12.06
CA LYS A 167 3.47 -20.09 -12.52
C LYS A 167 3.86 -19.53 -13.89
N ILE A 168 3.60 -18.23 -14.10
CA ILE A 168 3.98 -17.55 -15.33
C ILE A 168 5.50 -17.42 -15.30
N THR A 169 6.17 -18.29 -16.05
CA THR A 169 7.62 -18.27 -16.24
C THR A 169 7.89 -17.62 -17.58
N THR A 170 8.82 -16.67 -17.64
CA THR A 170 9.35 -16.18 -18.91
C THR A 170 9.93 -17.37 -19.66
N ARG A 171 9.47 -17.59 -20.90
CA ARG A 171 10.01 -18.66 -21.74
C ARG A 171 11.53 -18.45 -21.78
N PRO A 172 12.37 -19.45 -21.44
CA PRO A 172 13.80 -19.29 -21.53
C PRO A 172 14.12 -18.86 -22.96
N THR A 173 14.80 -17.72 -23.10
CA THR A 173 15.36 -17.30 -24.37
C THR A 173 16.16 -18.48 -24.91
N PRO A 174 15.97 -18.90 -26.18
CA PRO A 174 16.78 -19.96 -26.74
C PRO A 174 18.21 -19.44 -26.84
N GLU A 175 19.00 -19.69 -25.81
CA GLU A 175 20.40 -19.25 -25.71
C GLU A 175 21.29 -19.90 -26.79
N GLY A 176 20.74 -20.82 -27.58
CA GLY A 176 21.37 -21.37 -28.79
C GLY A 176 21.22 -20.52 -30.06
N PHE A 177 20.40 -19.45 -30.09
CA PHE A 177 20.20 -18.68 -31.34
C PHE A 177 21.21 -17.53 -31.53
N TYR A 178 21.83 -17.03 -30.45
CA TYR A 178 22.75 -15.88 -30.49
C TYR A 178 24.24 -16.25 -30.35
N HIS A 179 24.56 -17.54 -30.18
CA HIS A 179 25.92 -18.06 -30.01
C HIS A 179 26.46 -18.88 -31.19
N ASN A 180 25.98 -18.64 -32.42
CA ASN A 180 26.71 -19.06 -33.61
C ASN A 180 27.58 -17.91 -34.10
N LYS A 181 28.79 -17.79 -33.52
CA LYS A 181 29.88 -17.11 -34.20
C LYS A 181 30.64 -18.17 -34.99
N VAL A 182 30.48 -18.04 -36.32
CA VAL A 182 31.32 -18.63 -37.38
C VAL A 182 32.79 -18.42 -37.08
#